data_AF-A0A8S2YDV6-F1
#
_entry.id   AF-A0A8S2YDV6-F1
#
_cell.length_a   1.000
_cell.length_b   1.000
_cell.length_c   1.000
_cell.angle_alpha   90.00
_cell.angle_beta   90.00
_cell.angle_gamma   90.00
#
_symmetry.space_group_name_H-M   'P 1'
#
loop_
_entity.id
_entity.type
_entity.pdbx_description
1 polymer ?
#
loop_
_entity_poly.entity_id
_entity_poly.type
_entity_poly.pdbx_seq_one_letter_code
_entity_poly.pdbx_strand_id
1 'polypeptide(L)' 'EYEPEIAKVVRQNRPGQIQRIKARELVPGDIVEVAVGDKVPADIRITTIHSTTLRVDQSLLTGESVSVIKHTDPVPDPRA' A
#
# COMPACT_ATOMS: atom_id res chain seq x y z
N GLU A 1 7.37 0.49 17.94
CA GLU A 1 7.78 0.99 16.61
C GLU A 1 6.86 0.40 15.54
N TYR A 2 6.00 1.23 14.93
CA TYR A 2 5.10 0.80 13.83
C TYR A 2 5.62 1.26 12.46
N GLU A 3 6.91 1.59 12.36
CA GLU A 3 7.50 1.92 11.06
C GLU A 3 7.91 0.63 10.33
N PRO A 4 7.50 0.44 9.08
CA PRO A 4 8.05 -0.61 8.24
C PRO A 4 9.50 -0.28 7.91
N GLU A 5 10.39 -1.24 8.13
CA GLU A 5 11.80 -1.07 7.78
C GLU A 5 12.03 -1.29 6.27
N ILE A 6 11.25 -2.18 5.66
CA ILE A 6 11.45 -2.67 4.29
C ILE A 6 10.16 -2.52 3.49
N ALA A 7 10.30 -2.10 2.23
CA ALA A 7 9.25 -2.10 1.22
C ALA A 7 9.62 -3.02 0.03
N LYS A 8 8.62 -3.69 -0.54
CA LYS A 8 8.74 -4.46 -1.79
C LYS A 8 8.36 -3.54 -2.95
N VAL A 9 9.31 -3.26 -3.82
CA VAL A 9 9.18 -2.26 -4.89
C VAL A 9 9.48 -2.88 -6.25
N VAL A 10 8.73 -2.46 -7.27
CA VAL A 10 8.96 -2.77 -8.68
C VAL A 10 9.21 -1.46 -9.42
N ARG A 11 10.38 -1.32 -10.05
CA ARG A 11 10.78 -0.13 -10.83
C ARG A 11 10.96 -0.49 -12.31
N GLN A 12 10.70 0.49 -13.19
CA GLN A 12 10.80 0.30 -14.65
C GLN A 12 12.21 -0.08 -15.11
N ASN A 13 13.25 0.33 -14.39
CA ASN A 13 14.64 -0.04 -14.72
C ASN A 13 14.98 -1.51 -14.41
N ARG A 14 14.09 -2.25 -13.73
CA ARG A 14 14.17 -3.71 -13.49
C ARG A 14 12.77 -4.34 -13.53
N PRO A 15 12.15 -4.42 -14.72
CA PRO A 15 10.79 -4.93 -14.85
C PRO A 15 10.73 -6.40 -14.43
N GLY A 16 9.72 -6.74 -13.62
CA GLY A 16 9.50 -8.12 -13.13
C GLY A 16 10.35 -8.56 -11.93
N GLN A 17 11.28 -7.73 -11.44
CA GLN A 17 12.05 -8.04 -10.23
C GLN A 17 11.53 -7.23 -9.04
N ILE A 18 10.99 -7.93 -8.04
CA ILE A 18 10.63 -7.32 -6.76
C ILE A 18 11.90 -7.05 -5.97
N GLN A 19 12.15 -5.78 -5.66
CA GLN A 19 13.27 -5.33 -4.86
C GLN A 19 12.83 -5.07 -3.44
N ARG A 20 13.63 -5.53 -2.46
CA ARG A 20 13.45 -5.16 -1.05
C ARG A 20 14.36 -3.98 -0.75
N ILE A 21 13.78 -2.79 -0.62
CA ILE A 21 14.50 -1.56 -0.27
C ILE A 21 14.07 -1.07 1.11
N LYS A 22 14.82 -0.16 1.72
CA LYS A 22 14.38 0.47 2.97
C LYS A 22 13.15 1.33 2.69
N ALA A 23 12.14 1.31 3.57
CA ALA A 23 10.91 2.09 3.35
C ALA A 23 11.19 3.59 3.16
N ARG A 24 12.20 4.14 3.87
CA ARG A 24 12.67 5.53 3.73
C ARG A 24 13.24 5.89 2.34
N GLU A 25 13.54 4.90 1.49
CA GLU A 25 14.09 5.08 0.15
C GLU A 25 13.00 5.02 -0.94
N LEU A 26 11.72 4.88 -0.53
CA LEU A 26 10.57 4.99 -1.42
C LEU A 26 10.44 6.42 -1.96
N VAL A 27 10.12 6.52 -3.25
CA VAL A 27 9.86 7.81 -3.90
C VAL A 27 8.49 7.79 -4.60
N PRO A 28 7.82 8.96 -4.74
CA PRO A 28 6.61 9.04 -5.54
C PRO A 28 6.83 8.51 -6.97
N GLY A 29 5.96 7.60 -7.42
CA GLY A 29 6.08 6.91 -8.70
C GLY A 29 6.59 5.48 -8.60
N ASP A 30 7.10 5.05 -7.44
CA ASP A 30 7.39 3.63 -7.19
C ASP A 30 6.11 2.80 -7.15
N ILE A 31 6.14 1.62 -7.78
CA ILE A 31 5.09 0.61 -7.64
C ILE A 31 5.48 -0.31 -6.50
N VAL A 32 4.60 -0.45 -5.52
CA VAL A 32 4.83 -1.29 -4.34
C VAL A 32 3.88 -2.47 -4.31
N GLU A 33 4.37 -3.58 -3.80
CA GLU A 33 3.56 -4.78 -3.54
C GLU A 33 3.35 -4.93 -2.03
N VAL A 34 2.09 -5.14 -1.63
CA VAL A 34 1.70 -5.32 -0.24
C VAL A 34 0.91 -6.62 -0.13
N ALA A 35 1.26 -7.45 0.84
CA ALA A 35 0.60 -8.71 1.14
C ALA A 35 0.05 -8.74 2.58
N VAL A 36 -0.68 -9.79 2.92
CA VAL A 36 -1.20 -9.99 4.28
C VAL A 36 -0.05 -10.04 5.28
N GLY A 37 -0.15 -9.23 6.33
CA GLY A 37 0.87 -9.10 7.38
C GLY A 37 1.95 -8.06 7.08
N ASP A 38 2.03 -7.53 5.86
CA ASP A 38 2.91 -6.41 5.55
C ASP A 38 2.34 -5.12 6.17
N LYS A 39 3.23 -4.29 6.73
CA LYS A 39 2.90 -2.92 7.11
C LYS A 39 2.98 -2.02 5.89
N VAL A 40 2.03 -1.11 5.75
CA VAL A 40 1.97 -0.16 4.63
C VAL A 40 3.12 0.87 4.76
N PRO A 41 4.04 0.97 3.79
CA PRO A 41 5.27 1.75 3.95
C PRO A 41 5.17 3.24 3.65
N ALA A 42 4.13 3.66 2.95
CA ALA A 42 3.82 5.05 2.63
C ALA A 42 2.33 5.16 2.27
N ASP A 43 1.83 6.37 2.11
CA ASP A 43 0.51 6.57 1.52
C ASP A 43 0.54 6.17 0.04
N ILE A 44 -0.32 5.24 -0.35
CA ILE A 44 -0.29 4.59 -1.66
C ILE A 44 -1.67 4.62 -2.30
N ARG A 45 -1.70 4.77 -3.61
CA ARG A 45 -2.87 4.52 -4.43
C ARG A 45 -2.91 3.05 -4.86
N ILE A 46 -3.99 2.35 -4.52
CA ILE A 46 -4.20 0.97 -4.96
C ILE A 46 -4.49 0.97 -6.47
N THR A 47 -3.64 0.31 -7.24
CA THR A 47 -3.76 0.19 -8.70
C THR A 47 -4.38 -1.15 -9.10
N THR A 48 -3.99 -2.24 -8.44
CA THR A 48 -4.40 -3.61 -8.77
C THR A 48 -4.56 -4.42 -7.48
N ILE A 49 -5.60 -5.25 -7.41
CA ILE A 49 -5.80 -6.21 -6.33
C ILE A 49 -5.74 -7.62 -6.93
N HIS A 50 -4.74 -8.41 -6.51
CA HIS A 50 -4.54 -9.77 -6.99
C HIS A 50 -5.32 -10.82 -6.17
N SER A 51 -5.71 -10.50 -4.94
CA SER A 51 -6.53 -11.34 -4.07
C SER A 51 -8.02 -11.16 -4.37
N THR A 52 -8.87 -12.02 -3.77
CA THR A 52 -10.33 -11.86 -3.86
C THR A 52 -10.81 -10.57 -3.20
N THR A 53 -10.24 -10.22 -2.05
CA THR A 53 -10.50 -8.96 -1.34
C THR A 53 -9.22 -8.47 -0.67
N LEU A 54 -9.12 -7.15 -0.48
CA LEU A 54 -8.08 -6.51 0.33
C LEU A 54 -8.75 -5.85 1.52
N ARG A 55 -8.36 -6.25 2.74
CA ARG A 55 -8.81 -5.64 3.99
C ARG A 55 -7.62 -4.99 4.68
N VAL A 56 -7.81 -3.77 5.16
CA VAL A 56 -6.76 -3.00 5.83
C VAL A 56 -7.24 -2.61 7.23
N ASP A 57 -6.38 -2.81 8.21
CA ASP A 57 -6.57 -2.29 9.56
C ASP A 57 -6.13 -0.83 9.59
N GLN A 58 -7.07 0.07 9.91
CA GLN A 58 -6.83 1.50 10.03
C GLN A 58 -7.06 2.00 11.46
N SER A 59 -7.14 1.09 12.44
CA SER A 59 -7.44 1.42 13.86
C SER A 59 -6.48 2.45 14.45
N LEU A 60 -5.21 2.43 14.05
CA LEU A 60 -4.21 3.40 14.48
C LEU A 60 -4.44 4.82 13.92
N LEU A 61 -5.12 4.95 12.78
CA LEU A 61 -5.34 6.23 12.10
C LEU A 61 -6.77 6.76 12.29
N THR A 62 -7.78 5.88 12.30
CA THR A 62 -9.20 6.25 12.40
C THR A 62 -9.83 5.93 13.75
N GLY A 63 -9.18 5.10 14.58
CA GLY A 63 -9.74 4.60 15.83
C GLY A 63 -10.74 3.45 15.65
N GLU A 64 -11.04 3.04 14.41
CA GLU A 64 -11.98 1.96 14.13
C GLU A 64 -11.27 0.61 14.18
N SER A 65 -11.67 -0.26 15.11
CA SER A 65 -11.03 -1.58 15.28
C SER A 65 -11.38 -2.61 14.21
N VAL A 66 -12.30 -2.31 13.31
CA VAL A 66 -12.76 -3.24 12.27
C VAL A 66 -11.99 -2.98 10.99
N SER A 67 -11.37 -4.03 10.44
CA SER A 67 -10.72 -3.94 9.13
C SER A 67 -11.72 -3.58 8.03
N VAL A 68 -11.34 -2.68 7.14
CA VAL A 68 -12.21 -2.19 6.05
C VAL A 68 -11.73 -2.70 4.69
N ILE A 69 -12.69 -2.96 3.79
CA ILE A 69 -12.38 -3.39 2.42
C ILE A 69 -11.92 -2.16 1.60
N LYS A 70 -10.92 -2.37 0.74
CA LYS A 70 -10.45 -1.34 -0.19
C LYS A 70 -10.70 -1.73 -1.63
N HIS A 71 -10.87 -0.70 -2.47
CA HIS A 71 -11.18 -0.82 -3.89
C HIS A 71 -10.21 0.02 -4.73
N THR A 72 -10.09 -0.33 -6.01
CA THR A 72 -9.28 0.40 -6.99
C THR A 72 -10.00 1.60 -7.58
N ASP A 73 -11.32 1.67 -7.46
CA ASP A 73 -12.10 2.77 -8.04
C ASP A 73 -11.72 4.12 -7.40
N PRO A 74 -11.77 5.21 -8.18
CA PRO A 74 -11.61 6.55 -7.62
C PRO A 74 -12.76 6.83 -6.64
N VAL A 75 -12.45 7.45 -5.51
CA VAL A 75 -13.47 7.92 -4.57
C VAL A 75 -14.07 9.20 -5.14
N PRO A 76 -15.39 9.27 -5.39
CA PRO A 76 -16.04 10.48 -5.85
C PRO A 76 -15.91 11.57 -4.78
N ASP A 77 -15.43 12.75 -5.16
CA ASP A 77 -15.45 13.92 -4.28
C ASP A 77 -16.72 14.74 -4.59
N PRO A 78 -17.71 14.79 -3.68
CA PRO A 78 -18.92 15.57 -3.89
C PRO A 78 -18.69 17.08 -3.83
N ARG A 79 -17.47 17.55 -3.50
CA ARG A 79 -17.10 18.97 -3.41
C ARG A 79 -16.18 19.45 -4.53
N ALA A 80 -15.74 18.55 -5.42
CA ALA A 80 -14.89 18.86 -6.57
C ALA A 80 -15.67 19.50 -7.73
#